data_AF-A0A2U3L1W5-F1
#
_entry.id   AF-A0A2U3L1W5-F1
#
_cell.length_a   1.000
_cell.length_b   1.000
_cell.length_c   1.000
_cell.angle_alpha   90.00
_cell.angle_beta   90.00
_cell.angle_gamma   90.00
#
_symmetry.space_group_name_H-M   'P 1'
#
loop_
_entity.id
_entity.type
_entity.pdbx_description
1 polymer ?
#
loop_
_entity_poly.entity_id
_entity_poly.type
_entity_poly.pdbx_seq_one_letter_code
_entity_poly.pdbx_strand_id
1 'polypeptide(L)'
;MKLDIQGHEHSALEGAERLIRSGHIGIVFLELNWANSAGATCAATESIRLLEQAGYRFSRPGKRLNWEKAHDWLQTLSDVVAHRARP
;
A
#
# COMPACT_ATOMS: atom_id res chain seq x y z
N MET A 1 -5.15 -9.65 -3.00
CA MET A 1 -5.47 -9.73 -1.56
C MET A 1 -6.21 -8.45 -1.19
N LYS A 2 -7.34 -8.53 -0.50
CA LYS A 2 -8.03 -7.35 0.06
C LYS A 2 -7.80 -7.40 1.57
N LEU A 3 -7.18 -6.37 2.14
CA LEU A 3 -6.99 -6.19 3.57
C LEU A 3 -7.93 -5.07 4.02
N ASP A 4 -8.82 -5.39 4.95
CA ASP A 4 -9.79 -4.47 5.54
C ASP A 4 -9.80 -4.80 7.04
N ILE A 5 -8.85 -4.20 7.77
CA ILE A 5 -8.60 -4.49 9.18
C ILE A 5 -8.33 -3.16 9.88
N GLN A 6 -9.38 -2.55 10.43
CA GLN A 6 -9.32 -1.22 11.01
C GLN A 6 -8.17 -1.08 12.01
N GLY A 7 -7.16 -0.26 11.67
CA GLY A 7 -6.06 0.14 12.55
C GLY A 7 -4.90 -0.86 12.69
N HIS A 8 -4.93 -1.99 11.98
CA HIS A 8 -3.87 -3.01 11.99
C HIS A 8 -3.38 -3.39 10.58
N GLU A 9 -3.63 -2.54 9.59
CA GLU A 9 -3.32 -2.80 8.18
C GLU A 9 -1.82 -3.04 7.98
N HIS A 10 -0.97 -2.29 8.69
CA HIS A 10 0.48 -2.47 8.63
C HIS A 10 0.93 -3.85 9.16
N SER A 11 0.47 -4.24 10.35
CA SER A 11 0.84 -5.54 10.95
C SER A 11 0.39 -6.74 10.10
N ALA A 12 -0.71 -6.60 9.36
CA ALA A 12 -1.13 -7.63 8.42
C ALA A 12 -0.23 -7.70 7.18
N LEU A 13 0.29 -6.56 6.70
CA LEU A 13 1.31 -6.54 5.64
C LEU A 13 2.63 -7.15 6.12
N GLU A 14 3.03 -6.89 7.37
CA GLU A 14 4.20 -7.54 7.99
C GLU A 14 4.00 -9.07 8.06
N GLY A 15 2.84 -9.54 8.52
CA GLY A 15 2.52 -10.96 8.53
C GLY A 15 2.51 -11.61 7.14
N ALA A 16 2.17 -10.83 6.11
CA ALA A 16 2.19 -11.24 4.70
C ALA A 16 3.52 -10.96 3.98
N GLU A 17 4.53 -10.43 4.66
CA GLU A 17 5.73 -9.85 4.05
C GLU A 17 6.43 -10.83 3.10
N ARG A 18 6.56 -12.10 3.52
CA ARG A 18 7.18 -13.15 2.70
C ARG A 18 6.45 -13.31 1.36
N LEU A 19 5.13 -13.31 1.35
CA LEU A 19 4.32 -13.47 0.13
C LEU A 19 4.37 -12.22 -0.76
N ILE A 20 4.42 -11.03 -0.15
CA ILE A 20 4.56 -9.74 -0.82
C ILE A 20 5.93 -9.66 -1.52
N ARG A 21 7.02 -9.91 -0.79
CA ARG A 21 8.40 -9.84 -1.31
C ARG A 21 8.67 -10.88 -2.39
N SER A 22 8.08 -12.07 -2.27
CA SER A 22 8.18 -13.14 -3.28
C SER A 22 7.23 -12.98 -4.47
N GLY A 23 6.42 -11.91 -4.52
CA GLY A 23 5.56 -11.60 -5.67
C GLY A 23 4.33 -12.50 -5.83
N HIS A 24 3.99 -13.30 -4.80
CA HIS A 24 2.81 -14.17 -4.84
C HIS A 24 1.49 -13.37 -4.73
N ILE A 25 1.56 -12.14 -4.25
CA ILE A 25 0.42 -11.23 -4.15
C ILE A 25 0.50 -10.22 -5.31
N GLY A 26 -0.29 -10.40 -6.37
CA GLY A 26 -0.22 -9.49 -7.54
C GLY A 26 -0.86 -8.12 -7.31
N ILE A 27 -1.91 -8.04 -6.49
CA ILE A 27 -2.69 -6.82 -6.23
C ILE A 27 -3.02 -6.72 -4.74
N VAL A 28 -2.89 -5.52 -4.20
CA VAL A 28 -3.28 -5.12 -2.84
C VAL A 28 -4.17 -3.88 -2.93
N PHE A 29 -5.28 -3.89 -2.20
CA PHE A 29 -6.09 -2.69 -1.94
C PHE A 29 -5.81 -2.26 -0.51
N LEU A 30 -5.53 -0.97 -0.31
CA LEU A 30 -5.23 -0.42 1.00
C LEU A 30 -6.09 0.81 1.26
N GLU A 31 -6.56 0.92 2.50
CA GLU A 31 -6.96 2.19 3.08
C GLU A 31 -5.73 2.89 3.67
N LEU A 32 -5.63 4.19 3.45
CA LEU A 32 -4.51 5.04 3.84
C LEU A 32 -4.92 5.90 5.02
N ASN A 33 -4.67 5.36 6.22
CA ASN A 33 -4.87 6.06 7.48
C ASN A 33 -3.68 6.99 7.76
N TRP A 34 -3.69 8.19 7.16
CA TRP A 34 -2.68 9.21 7.38
C TRP A 34 -2.72 9.75 8.82
N ALA A 35 -1.56 10.06 9.39
CA ALA A 35 -1.50 10.64 10.72
C ALA A 35 -1.99 12.10 10.70
N ASN A 36 -2.79 12.47 11.70
CA ASN A 36 -3.37 13.82 11.84
C ASN A 36 -2.38 14.86 12.40
N SER A 37 -1.17 14.45 12.80
CA SER A 37 -0.17 15.34 13.40
C SER A 37 1.23 15.12 12.81
N ALA A 38 1.92 16.22 12.57
CA ALA A 38 3.31 16.21 12.11
C ALA A 38 4.21 15.57 13.17
N GLY A 39 4.88 14.46 12.82
CA GLY A 39 5.83 13.76 13.69
C GLY A 39 5.38 12.40 14.22
N ALA A 40 4.13 11.98 13.99
CA ALA A 40 3.69 10.63 14.31
C ALA A 40 4.10 9.63 13.21
N THR A 41 4.57 8.45 13.60
CA THR A 41 4.69 7.30 12.69
C THR A 41 3.31 6.97 12.13
N CYS A 42 3.21 6.97 10.79
CA CYS A 42 1.95 6.77 10.09
C CYS A 42 1.95 5.39 9.44
N ALA A 43 0.99 4.55 9.82
CA ALA A 43 0.82 3.20 9.30
C ALA A 43 0.70 3.17 7.76
N ALA A 44 0.09 4.20 7.16
CA ALA A 44 0.03 4.35 5.71
C ALA A 44 1.43 4.53 5.10
N THR A 45 2.29 5.37 5.69
CA THR A 45 3.68 5.57 5.24
C THR A 45 4.47 4.27 5.27
N GLU A 46 4.36 3.50 6.36
CA GLU A 46 5.08 2.24 6.52
C GLU A 46 4.59 1.17 5.53
N SER A 47 3.27 1.10 5.33
CA SER A 47 2.64 0.20 4.36
C SER A 47 3.05 0.52 2.91
N ILE A 48 3.06 1.79 2.52
CA ILE A 48 3.52 2.24 1.21
C ILE A 48 4.99 1.91 1.01
N ARG A 49 5.85 2.19 2.01
CA ARG A 49 7.28 1.90 1.94
C ARG A 49 7.56 0.41 1.77
N LEU A 50 6.87 -0.45 2.52
CA LEU A 50 7.01 -1.91 2.41
C LEU A 50 6.66 -2.40 1.01
N LEU A 51 5.54 -1.94 0.46
CA LEU A 51 5.08 -2.33 -0.88
C LEU A 51 5.99 -1.77 -1.99
N GLU A 52 6.46 -0.53 -1.86
CA GLU A 52 7.40 0.05 -2.82
C GLU A 52 8.74 -0.71 -2.83
N GLN A 53 9.28 -1.04 -1.66
CA GLN A 53 10.50 -1.86 -1.55
C GLN A 53 10.31 -3.27 -2.13
N ALA A 54 9.09 -3.81 -2.06
CA ALA A 54 8.73 -5.07 -2.70
C ALA A 54 8.46 -4.93 -4.21
N GLY A 55 8.61 -3.75 -4.81
CA GLY A 55 8.49 -3.53 -6.26
C GLY A 55 7.07 -3.28 -6.75
N TYR A 56 6.15 -2.92 -5.87
CA TYR A 56 4.79 -2.54 -6.26
C TYR A 56 4.75 -1.13 -6.83
N ARG A 57 3.80 -0.91 -7.73
CA ARG A 57 3.40 0.40 -8.25
C ARG A 57 1.98 0.69 -7.82
N PHE A 58 1.64 1.97 -7.70
CA PHE A 58 0.40 2.42 -7.09
C PHE A 58 -0.51 3.07 -8.13
N SER A 59 -1.82 3.02 -7.88
CA SER A 59 -2.80 3.72 -8.67
C SER A 59 -3.94 4.24 -7.82
N ARG A 60 -4.49 5.39 -8.23
CA ARG A 60 -5.78 5.86 -7.70
C ARG A 60 -6.86 4.83 -8.04
N PRO A 61 -7.73 4.46 -7.10
CA PRO A 61 -8.87 3.61 -7.38
C PRO A 61 -9.79 4.26 -8.43
N GLY A 62 -10.29 3.48 -9.38
CA GLY A 62 -11.16 4.00 -10.43
C GLY A 62 -11.29 3.07 -11.64
N LYS A 63 -12.03 3.52 -12.66
CA LYS A 63 -12.28 2.76 -13.89
C LYS A 63 -11.01 2.50 -14.71
N ARG A 64 -9.99 3.35 -14.58
CA ARG A 64 -8.70 3.21 -15.27
C ARG A 64 -7.57 3.32 -14.25
N LEU A 65 -6.74 2.29 -14.21
CA LEU A 65 -5.59 2.22 -13.33
C LEU A 65 -4.34 2.68 -14.09
N ASN A 66 -3.70 3.72 -13.57
CA ASN A 66 -2.40 4.23 -14.01
C ASN A 66 -1.35 3.89 -12.93
N TRP A 67 -0.34 3.10 -13.28
CA TRP A 67 0.63 2.56 -12.31
C TRP A 67 1.87 3.45 -12.19
N GLU A 68 2.03 4.06 -11.02
CA GLU A 68 3.07 5.05 -10.73
C GLU A 68 3.89 4.64 -9.50
N LYS A 69 5.06 5.26 -9.29
CA LYS A 69 5.86 5.04 -8.07
C LYS A 69 5.20 5.77 -6.89
N ALA A 70 5.60 5.44 -5.66
CA ALA A 70 5.13 6.18 -4.50
C ALA A 70 5.65 7.62 -4.56
N HIS A 71 4.77 8.58 -4.29
CA HIS A 71 5.11 10.00 -4.24
C HIS A 71 4.05 10.76 -3.45
N ASP A 72 4.20 12.08 -3.35
CA ASP A 72 3.37 12.95 -2.52
C ASP A 72 1.87 12.91 -2.84
N TRP A 73 1.50 12.51 -4.06
CA TRP A 73 0.09 12.35 -4.46
C TRP A 73 -0.66 11.28 -3.65
N LEU A 74 0.04 10.33 -3.02
CA LEU A 74 -0.59 9.32 -2.16
C LEU A 74 -1.17 9.94 -0.89
N GLN A 75 -0.56 11.02 -0.38
CA GLN A 75 -0.99 11.69 0.84
C GLN A 75 -2.34 12.40 0.69
N THR A 76 -2.81 12.58 -0.56
CA THR A 76 -4.12 13.18 -0.84
C THR A 76 -5.24 12.15 -0.92
N LEU A 77 -4.98 10.87 -0.63
CA LEU A 77 -5.93 9.78 -0.81
C LEU A 77 -6.25 9.10 0.51
N SER A 78 -7.50 8.63 0.61
CA SER A 78 -7.96 7.69 1.64
C SER A 78 -7.71 6.23 1.28
N ASP A 79 -7.51 5.91 0.00
CA ASP A 79 -7.40 4.55 -0.50
C ASP A 79 -6.53 4.47 -1.77
N VAL A 80 -5.90 3.31 -1.97
CA VAL A 80 -5.00 3.07 -3.09
C VAL A 80 -4.98 1.60 -3.52
N VAL A 81 -4.73 1.38 -4.81
CA VAL A 81 -4.43 0.05 -5.35
C VAL A 81 -2.94 -0.06 -5.60
N ALA A 82 -2.30 -1.10 -5.07
CA ALA A 82 -0.93 -1.47 -5.37
C ALA A 82 -0.88 -2.72 -6.24
N HIS A 83 -0.04 -2.71 -7.26
CA HIS A 83 0.14 -3.83 -8.18
C HIS A 83 1.62 -4.14 -8.39
N ARG A 84 1.92 -5.43 -8.43
CA ARG A 84 3.21 -5.96 -8.86
C ARG A 84 2.94 -7.03 -9.92
N ALA A 85 3.57 -6.87 -11.09
CA ALA A 85 3.54 -7.92 -12.10
C ALA A 85 4.20 -9.18 -11.52
N ARG A 86 3.58 -10.35 -11.74
CA ARG A 86 4.22 -11.61 -11.40
C ARG A 86 5.50 -11.77 -12.24
N PRO A 87 6.55 -12.39 -11.68
CA PRO A 87 7.69 -12.81 -12.48
C PRO A 87 7.29 -13.73 -13.63
#